data_AF-A0A956J784-F1
#
_entry.id   AF-A0A956J784-F1
#
_cell.length_a   1.000
_cell.length_b   1.000
_cell.length_c   1.000
_cell.angle_alpha   90.00
_cell.angle_beta   90.00
_cell.angle_gamma   90.00
#
_symmetry.space_group_name_H-M   'P 1'
#
loop_
_entity.id
_entity.type
_entity.pdbx_description
1 polymer ?
#
loop_
_entity_poly.entity_id
_entity_poly.type
_entity_poly.pdbx_seq_one_letter_code
_entity_poly.pdbx_strand_id
1 'polypeptide(L)'
;DVTRGRELAFRYGGEEFAVLLPGAQRHVLQKVGERLRKSVGARPFSVSEKTTLRVTCSVGIAEQSPGDNAEALIDRADQALLEAKSSGKNCVRLASAPTTR
;
A
#
# COMPACT_ATOMS: atom_id res chain seq x y z
N ASP A 1 5.17 8.56 29.06
CA ASP A 1 5.52 7.44 28.18
C ASP A 1 4.23 6.90 27.58
N VAL A 2 3.93 7.28 26.32
CA VAL A 2 2.68 6.95 25.61
C VAL A 2 3.09 6.51 24.21
N THR A 3 3.15 5.21 24.05
CA THR A 3 3.28 4.41 22.82
C THR A 3 3.19 5.20 21.49
N ARG A 4 4.35 5.44 20.87
CA ARG A 4 4.45 5.66 19.41
C ARG A 4 3.91 4.39 18.73
N GLY A 5 2.64 4.45 18.29
CA GLY A 5 1.92 3.34 17.66
C GLY A 5 2.71 2.77 16.49
N ARG A 6 2.99 1.46 16.54
CA ARG A 6 3.80 0.76 15.54
C ARG A 6 3.11 0.80 14.19
N GLU A 7 3.78 1.33 13.18
CA GLU A 7 3.48 1.01 11.78
C GLU A 7 3.66 -0.51 11.63
N LEU A 8 2.66 -1.21 11.10
CA LEU A 8 2.70 -2.66 10.98
C LEU A 8 2.80 -3.05 9.50
N ALA A 9 3.73 -3.94 9.17
CA ALA A 9 3.89 -4.48 7.83
C ALA A 9 3.70 -5.99 7.86
N PHE A 10 2.94 -6.51 6.90
CA PHE A 10 2.56 -7.92 6.82
C PHE A 10 2.79 -8.44 5.41
N ARG A 11 3.17 -9.71 5.30
CA ARG A 11 3.01 -10.47 4.05
C ARG A 11 1.59 -11.03 4.06
N TYR A 12 0.74 -10.50 3.18
CA TYR A 12 -0.66 -10.86 3.10
C TYR A 12 -0.88 -12.12 2.24
N GLY A 13 -0.12 -12.24 1.15
CA GLY A 13 -0.21 -13.35 0.21
C GLY A 13 1.12 -13.68 -0.45
N GLY A 14 1.07 -14.43 -1.56
CA GLY A 14 2.26 -14.90 -2.29
C GLY A 14 3.24 -13.77 -2.59
N GLU A 15 2.78 -12.74 -3.29
CA GLU A 15 3.55 -11.54 -3.65
C GLU A 15 2.95 -10.24 -3.05
N GLU A 16 2.00 -10.37 -2.13
CA GLU A 16 1.22 -9.24 -1.62
C GLU A 16 1.63 -8.87 -0.19
N PHE A 17 1.77 -7.57 0.04
CA PHE A 17 2.16 -6.99 1.31
C PHE A 17 1.15 -5.93 1.74
N ALA A 18 0.83 -5.88 3.03
CA ALA A 18 -0.06 -4.89 3.61
C ALA A 18 0.69 -4.05 4.64
N VAL A 19 0.41 -2.75 4.69
CA VAL A 19 0.95 -1.83 5.70
C VAL A 19 -0.20 -1.12 6.39
N LEU A 20 -0.27 -1.22 7.71
CA LEU A 20 -1.23 -0.52 8.55
C LEU A 20 -0.57 0.67 9.23
N LEU A 21 -1.21 1.84 9.12
CA LEU A 21 -0.75 3.10 9.66
C LEU A 21 -1.84 3.70 10.57
N PRO A 22 -1.96 3.22 11.83
CA PRO A 22 -3.00 3.71 12.75
C PRO A 22 -2.92 5.22 12.97
N GLY A 23 -4.06 5.89 12.83
CA GLY A 23 -4.17 7.35 13.02
C GLY A 23 -3.55 8.20 11.91
N ALA A 24 -3.07 7.60 10.82
CA ALA A 24 -2.55 8.35 9.69
C ALA A 24 -3.69 8.91 8.83
N GLN A 25 -3.62 10.20 8.53
CA GLN A 25 -4.54 10.87 7.60
C GLN A 25 -4.18 10.57 6.15
N ARG A 26 -5.16 10.70 5.25
CA ARG A 26 -5.04 10.59 3.79
C ARG A 26 -3.70 11.04 3.19
N HIS A 27 -3.27 12.26 3.50
CA HIS A 27 -2.05 12.85 2.93
C HIS A 27 -0.77 12.13 3.38
N VAL A 28 -0.76 11.60 4.61
CA VAL A 28 0.35 10.80 5.14
C VAL A 28 0.37 9.45 4.43
N LEU A 29 -0.78 8.81 4.29
CA LEU A 29 -0.91 7.53 3.59
C LEU A 29 -0.36 7.61 2.16
N GLN A 30 -0.75 8.64 1.40
CA GLN A 30 -0.26 8.86 0.04
C GLN A 30 1.26 9.07 -0.01
N LYS A 31 1.81 9.88 0.91
CA LYS A 31 3.26 10.09 1.02
C LYS A 31 4.00 8.79 1.31
N VAL A 32 3.50 7.96 2.22
CA VAL A 32 4.10 6.67 2.55
C VAL A 32 4.02 5.71 1.35
N GLY A 33 2.87 5.62 0.67
CA GLY A 33 2.72 4.81 -0.54
C GLY A 33 3.69 5.20 -1.64
N GLU A 34 3.86 6.50 -1.93
CA GLU A 34 4.83 6.97 -2.92
C GLU A 34 6.28 6.71 -2.48
N ARG A 35 6.57 6.87 -1.19
CA ARG A 35 7.89 6.52 -0.64
C ARG A 35 8.19 5.04 -0.83
N LEU A 36 7.24 4.15 -0.55
CA LEU A 36 7.39 2.70 -0.75
C LEU A 36 7.61 2.37 -2.22
N ARG A 37 6.75 2.88 -3.11
CA ARG A 37 6.86 2.69 -4.56
C ARG A 37 8.23 3.10 -5.11
N LYS A 38 8.68 4.31 -4.74
CA LYS A 38 9.99 4.83 -5.16
C LYS A 38 11.13 4.00 -4.58
N SER A 39 11.04 3.60 -3.31
CA SER A 39 12.11 2.83 -2.65
C SER A 39 12.27 1.45 -3.27
N VAL A 40 11.18 0.75 -3.57
CA VAL A 40 11.22 -0.54 -4.27
C VAL A 40 11.80 -0.38 -5.67
N GLY A 41 11.39 0.65 -6.41
CA GLY A 41 11.86 0.89 -7.77
C GLY A 41 13.24 1.57 -7.90
N ALA A 42 13.87 1.99 -6.79
CA ALA A 42 15.04 2.86 -6.83
C ALA A 42 16.28 2.17 -7.41
N ARG A 43 16.45 0.87 -7.11
CA ARG A 43 17.64 0.10 -7.50
C ARG A 43 17.26 -1.36 -7.78
N PRO A 44 17.96 -2.04 -8.69
CA PRO A 44 17.82 -3.48 -8.86
C PRO A 44 18.14 -4.24 -7.55
N PHE A 45 17.42 -5.34 -7.31
CA PHE A 45 17.69 -6.27 -6.22
C PHE A 45 18.68 -7.33 -6.69
N SER A 46 19.74 -7.58 -5.92
CA SER A 46 20.62 -8.73 -6.18
C SER A 46 19.92 -10.01 -5.76
N VAL A 47 19.73 -10.94 -6.69
CA VAL A 47 19.14 -12.26 -6.41
C VAL A 47 20.16 -13.40 -6.49
N SER A 48 21.35 -13.10 -7.03
CA SER A 48 22.55 -13.91 -6.92
C SER A 48 23.78 -12.99 -7.07
N GLU A 49 24.99 -13.55 -7.05
CA GLU A 49 26.24 -12.79 -7.31
C GLU A 49 26.28 -12.17 -8.71
N LYS A 50 25.61 -12.76 -9.69
CA LYS A 50 25.66 -12.35 -11.10
C LYS A 50 24.32 -11.84 -11.66
N THR A 51 23.24 -11.98 -10.89
CA THR A 51 21.89 -11.65 -11.35
C THR A 51 21.27 -10.57 -10.49
N THR A 52 20.83 -9.50 -11.15
CA THR A 52 20.00 -8.47 -10.53
C THR A 52 18.63 -8.42 -11.20
N LEU A 53 17.60 -8.10 -10.43
CA LEU A 53 16.23 -7.94 -10.90
C LEU A 53 15.73 -6.54 -10.58
N ARG A 54 15.25 -5.83 -11.60
CA ARG A 54 14.51 -4.59 -11.39
C ARG A 54 13.05 -4.94 -11.16
N VAL A 55 12.57 -4.67 -9.96
CA VAL A 55 11.14 -4.81 -9.62
C VAL A 55 10.57 -3.45 -9.25
N THR A 56 9.27 -3.32 -9.45
CA THR A 56 8.47 -2.17 -9.03
C THR A 56 7.25 -2.70 -8.31
N CYS A 57 6.65 -1.91 -7.42
CA CYS A 57 5.36 -2.25 -6.84
C CYS A 57 4.27 -1.26 -7.28
N SER A 58 3.02 -1.73 -7.26
CA SER A 58 1.86 -0.85 -7.30
C SER A 58 1.24 -0.86 -5.91
N VAL A 59 0.67 0.26 -5.47
CA VAL A 59 0.16 0.41 -4.11
C VAL A 59 -1.29 0.89 -4.17
N GLY A 60 -2.21 0.10 -3.61
CA GLY A 60 -3.56 0.53 -3.29
C GLY A 60 -3.63 1.03 -1.85
N ILE A 61 -4.27 2.17 -1.63
CA ILE A 61 -4.40 2.79 -0.32
C ILE A 61 -5.89 2.95 -0.02
N ALA A 62 -6.28 2.67 1.23
CA ALA A 62 -7.58 3.04 1.76
C ALA A 62 -7.42 3.70 3.14
N GLU A 63 -8.17 4.77 3.38
CA GLU A 63 -8.33 5.40 4.69
C GLU A 63 -9.58 4.82 5.36
N GLN A 64 -9.50 4.55 6.66
CA GLN A 64 -10.65 4.07 7.44
C GLN A 64 -11.69 5.18 7.56
N SER A 65 -12.94 4.85 7.22
CA SER A 65 -14.10 5.73 7.36
C SER A 65 -14.99 5.30 8.53
N PRO A 66 -15.80 6.19 9.10
CA PRO A 66 -16.77 5.82 10.13
C PRO A 66 -17.69 4.69 9.64
N GLY A 67 -17.79 3.61 10.44
CA GLY A 67 -18.60 2.44 10.11
C GLY A 67 -17.88 1.34 9.31
N ASP A 68 -16.64 1.56 8.85
CA ASP A 68 -15.86 0.51 8.22
C ASP A 68 -15.49 -0.59 9.22
N ASN A 69 -15.76 -1.84 8.83
CA ASN A 69 -15.09 -3.00 9.41
C ASN A 69 -13.75 -3.24 8.68
N ALA A 70 -12.96 -4.20 9.17
CA ALA A 70 -11.65 -4.51 8.59
C ALA A 70 -11.75 -4.99 7.13
N GLU A 71 -12.77 -5.79 6.81
CA GLU A 71 -13.02 -6.34 5.47
C GLU A 71 -13.27 -5.23 4.45
N ALA A 72 -14.19 -4.30 4.75
CA ALA A 72 -14.49 -3.17 3.88
C ALA A 72 -13.28 -2.25 3.64
N LEU A 73 -12.40 -2.09 4.64
CA LEU A 73 -11.16 -1.34 4.48
C LEU A 73 -10.16 -2.06 3.56
N ILE A 74 -10.01 -3.37 3.72
CA ILE A 74 -9.13 -4.21 2.90
C ILE A 74 -9.63 -4.24 1.45
N ASP A 75 -10.93 -4.47 1.25
CA ASP A 75 -11.54 -4.52 -0.08
C ASP A 75 -11.33 -3.22 -0.85
N ARG A 76 -11.50 -2.06 -0.20
CA ARG A 76 -11.21 -0.76 -0.84
C ARG A 76 -9.74 -0.59 -1.19
N ALA A 77 -8.83 -1.04 -0.32
CA ALA A 77 -7.40 -1.00 -0.63
C ALA A 77 -7.05 -1.91 -1.82
N ASP A 78 -7.68 -3.08 -1.92
CA ASP A 78 -7.49 -4.03 -3.01
C ASP A 78 -8.07 -3.51 -4.33
N GLN A 79 -9.27 -2.91 -4.32
CA GLN A 79 -9.83 -2.26 -5.51
C GLN A 79 -8.91 -1.14 -6.02
N ALA A 80 -8.38 -0.31 -5.12
CA ALA A 80 -7.39 0.70 -5.49
C ALA A 80 -6.11 0.05 -6.04
N LEU A 81 -5.65 -1.07 -5.49
CA LEU A 81 -4.49 -1.79 -6.01
C LEU A 81 -4.75 -2.36 -7.41
N LEU A 82 -5.95 -2.88 -7.65
CA LEU A 82 -6.38 -3.37 -8.96
C LEU A 82 -6.39 -2.24 -9.99
N GLU A 83 -6.92 -1.07 -9.65
CA GLU A 83 -6.84 0.14 -10.48
C GLU A 83 -5.39 0.55 -10.76
N ALA A 84 -4.50 0.44 -9.78
CA ALA A 84 -3.09 0.74 -9.97
C ALA A 84 -2.44 -0.25 -10.96
N LYS A 85 -2.80 -1.54 -10.86
CA LYS A 85 -2.32 -2.60 -11.76
C LYS A 85 -2.86 -2.40 -13.18
N SER A 86 -4.13 -2.04 -13.35
CA SER A 86 -4.78 -1.84 -14.66
C SER A 86 -4.36 -0.53 -15.35
N SER A 87 -3.99 0.50 -14.58
CA SER A 87 -3.54 1.80 -15.12
C SER A 87 -2.04 1.89 -15.44
N GLY A 88 -1.40 0.74 -15.71
CA GLY A 88 -0.01 0.67 -16.17
C GLY A 88 1.01 0.26 -15.11
N LYS A 89 0.58 -0.12 -13.89
CA LYS A 89 1.44 -0.55 -12.78
C LYS A 89 2.40 0.56 -12.32
N ASN A 90 3.28 0.25 -11.36
CA ASN A 90 4.28 1.17 -10.80
C ASN A 90 3.67 2.55 -10.44
N CYS A 91 2.50 2.53 -9.82
CA CYS A 91 1.81 3.74 -9.39
C CYS A 91 1.08 3.49 -8.07
N VAL A 92 0.66 4.60 -7.45
CA VAL A 92 -0.17 4.61 -6.26
C VAL A 92 -1.59 5.00 -6.65
N ARG A 93 -2.58 4.29 -6.11
CA ARG A 93 -4.00 4.67 -6.18
C ARG A 93 -4.57 4.71 -4.79
N LEU A 94 -5.48 5.65 -4.60
CA LEU A 94 -6.18 5.85 -3.35
C LEU A 94 -7.65 5.57 -3.60
N ALA A 95 -8.22 4.70 -2.79
CA ALA A 95 -9.63 4.38 -2.86
C ALA A 95 -10.48 5.63 -2.67
N SER A 96 -11.60 5.68 -3.39
CA SER A 96 -12.67 6.60 -3.07
C SER A 96 -13.19 6.34 -1.65
N ALA A 97 -13.75 7.38 -1.02
CA ALA A 97 -14.49 7.18 0.23
C ALA A 97 -15.62 6.17 -0.03
N PRO A 98 -16.00 5.34 0.96
CA PRO A 98 -17.14 4.44 0.80
C PRO A 98 -18.37 5.25 0.42
N THR A 99 -19.06 4.84 -0.64
CA THR A 99 -20.35 5.42 -1.00
C THR A 99 -21.35 4.97 0.05
N THR A 100 -21.67 5.85 1.00
CA THR A 100 -22.77 5.62 1.94
C THR A 100 -24.04 5.40 1.11
N ARG A 101 -24.64 4.21 1.21
CA ARG A 101 -26.03 4.00 0.81
C ARG A 101 -26.94 4.32 1.99
#